data_AF-A0A9D5NY02-F1
#
_entry.id   AF-A0A9D5NY02-F1
#
_cell.length_a   1.000
_cell.length_b   1.000
_cell.length_c   1.000
_cell.angle_alpha   90.00
_cell.angle_beta   90.00
_cell.angle_gamma   90.00
#
_symmetry.space_group_name_H-M   'P 1'
#
loop_
_entity.id
_entity.type
_entity.pdbx_description
1 polymer ?
#
loop_
_entity_poly.entity_id
_entity_poly.type
_entity_poly.pdbx_seq_one_letter_code
_entity_poly.pdbx_strand_id
1 'polypeptide(L)'
;MKKIITTFALAAFCAMTASAQIADGFYRVQNKVTGRYISISDNEPANYEVKTTTANVDMAGIRTIKSWERVEANPATIVYVKSMGDNKYDLEGQGTSLYKISKQRLYIILIPQSDGSYKAKSDKYQGISLDIADGTDPDKDEDFLRNKSEETAYWYAIPVDTGSGYLGIEPDIQTADGYYGTIYAGFAFKLASSGMKAYYIDYAEGSKISLKEFEGETIPATMAVIIKCNSENPEDNKILPVTNGGAEPSDNMLRGVYCSLTLKKHFNAKMYDPTEMRVLGTSGDKLAFVKASADELVEGKYLQANKAYLPIEGAADVMTEDGTGIVTIKAEEKNSAAEGIYTLTGVRLPDGVTPKAGVYIKDGKKVVIK
;
A
#
# COMPACT_ATOMS: atom_id res chain seq x y z
N MET A 1 21.53 -36.30 -43.78
CA MET A 1 20.14 -36.57 -43.35
C MET A 1 19.84 -35.65 -42.17
N LYS A 2 19.14 -34.55 -42.43
CA LYS A 2 18.89 -33.47 -41.46
C LYS A 2 17.59 -33.77 -40.70
N LYS A 3 17.66 -33.72 -39.37
CA LYS A 3 16.53 -33.87 -38.46
C LYS A 3 15.62 -32.65 -38.56
N ILE A 4 14.35 -32.87 -38.89
CA ILE A 4 13.30 -31.84 -38.91
C ILE A 4 12.78 -31.71 -37.47
N ILE A 5 13.06 -30.57 -36.84
CA ILE A 5 12.46 -30.17 -35.57
C ILE A 5 11.12 -29.53 -35.91
N THR A 6 10.03 -30.13 -35.42
CA THR A 6 8.67 -29.64 -35.61
C THR A 6 8.32 -28.78 -34.39
N THR A 7 8.33 -27.46 -34.54
CA THR A 7 7.89 -26.52 -33.50
C THR A 7 6.37 -26.49 -33.46
N PHE A 8 5.77 -26.96 -32.37
CA PHE A 8 4.36 -26.72 -32.08
C PHE A 8 4.17 -25.24 -31.70
N ALA A 9 3.65 -24.44 -32.63
CA ALA A 9 3.12 -23.12 -32.32
C ALA A 9 1.71 -23.31 -31.72
N LEU A 10 1.60 -23.15 -30.41
CA LEU A 10 0.31 -23.06 -29.74
C LEU A 10 -0.27 -21.67 -30.04
N ALA A 11 -1.00 -21.55 -31.15
CA ALA A 11 -1.77 -20.35 -31.47
C ALA A 11 -2.99 -20.30 -30.53
N ALA A 12 -2.91 -19.50 -29.47
CA ALA A 12 -4.06 -19.12 -28.68
C ALA A 12 -4.97 -18.23 -29.54
N PHE A 13 -5.99 -18.83 -30.13
CA PHE A 13 -7.09 -18.10 -30.75
C PHE A 13 -7.92 -17.43 -29.63
N CYS A 14 -7.62 -16.17 -29.30
CA CYS A 14 -8.59 -15.32 -28.63
C CYS A 14 -9.66 -14.93 -29.65
N ALA A 15 -10.78 -15.66 -29.66
CA ALA A 15 -11.98 -15.23 -30.35
C ALA A 15 -12.44 -13.90 -29.71
N MET A 16 -12.19 -12.78 -30.40
CA MET A 16 -12.67 -11.47 -29.97
C MET A 16 -14.18 -11.41 -30.19
N THR A 17 -14.94 -11.81 -29.17
CA THR A 17 -16.36 -11.47 -29.05
C THR A 17 -16.50 -9.96 -28.89
N ALA A 18 -17.55 -9.38 -29.49
CA ALA A 18 -17.94 -7.99 -29.30
C ALA A 18 -17.74 -7.57 -27.83
N SER A 19 -16.89 -6.56 -27.60
CA SER A 19 -16.44 -6.16 -26.27
C SER A 19 -17.63 -5.85 -25.36
N ALA A 20 -17.83 -6.71 -24.36
CA ALA A 20 -18.79 -6.53 -23.30
C ALA A 20 -18.46 -5.28 -22.45
N GLN A 21 -19.40 -4.87 -21.59
CA GLN A 21 -19.10 -3.98 -20.48
C GLN A 21 -17.90 -4.53 -19.70
N ILE A 22 -17.00 -3.66 -19.24
CA ILE A 22 -15.89 -4.09 -18.40
C ILE A 22 -16.46 -4.54 -17.04
N ALA A 23 -15.97 -5.67 -16.55
CA ALA A 23 -16.37 -6.19 -15.25
C ALA A 23 -15.68 -5.42 -14.11
N ASP A 24 -16.28 -5.49 -12.94
CA ASP A 24 -15.63 -5.02 -11.71
C ASP A 24 -14.36 -5.83 -11.46
N GLY A 25 -13.25 -5.15 -11.16
CA GLY A 25 -11.98 -5.84 -10.91
C GLY A 25 -10.76 -4.94 -10.89
N PHE A 26 -9.60 -5.53 -10.62
CA PHE A 26 -8.30 -4.85 -10.67
C PHE A 26 -7.69 -4.94 -12.06
N TYR A 27 -7.28 -3.78 -12.59
CA TYR A 27 -6.71 -3.64 -13.92
C TYR A 27 -5.48 -2.73 -13.89
N ARG A 28 -4.56 -2.99 -14.82
CA ARG A 28 -3.64 -1.98 -15.34
C ARG A 28 -4.33 -1.29 -16.51
N VAL A 29 -4.47 0.03 -16.44
CA VAL A 29 -5.14 0.82 -17.49
C VAL A 29 -4.08 1.48 -18.37
N GLN A 30 -3.84 0.92 -19.55
CA GLN A 30 -2.77 1.33 -20.45
C GLN A 30 -3.29 2.18 -21.61
N ASN A 31 -2.66 3.31 -21.89
CA ASN A 31 -2.97 4.12 -23.04
C ASN A 31 -2.56 3.41 -24.34
N LYS A 32 -3.47 3.36 -25.31
CA LYS A 32 -3.24 2.69 -26.59
C LYS A 32 -2.15 3.35 -27.43
N VAL A 33 -2.02 4.68 -27.36
CA VAL A 33 -1.11 5.46 -28.23
C VAL A 33 0.27 5.59 -27.60
N THR A 34 0.33 5.98 -26.32
CA THR A 34 1.60 6.26 -25.64
C THR A 34 2.21 5.04 -24.97
N GLY A 35 1.39 4.01 -24.71
CA GLY A 35 1.79 2.83 -23.95
C GLY A 35 1.89 3.07 -22.43
N ARG A 36 1.54 4.26 -21.94
CA ARG A 36 1.61 4.60 -20.51
C ARG A 36 0.45 4.03 -19.71
N TYR A 37 0.74 3.57 -18.51
CA TYR A 37 -0.24 3.09 -17.54
C TYR A 37 -0.68 4.21 -16.61
N ILE A 38 -1.98 4.29 -16.32
CA ILE A 38 -2.51 5.21 -15.29
C ILE A 38 -1.89 4.87 -13.94
N SER A 39 -1.48 5.90 -13.20
CA SER A 39 -1.01 5.83 -11.82
C SER A 39 -1.77 6.84 -10.95
N ILE A 40 -2.53 6.35 -9.97
CA ILE A 40 -3.27 7.19 -9.01
C ILE A 40 -2.28 7.62 -7.91
N SER A 41 -1.52 8.68 -8.21
CA SER A 41 -0.40 9.16 -7.38
C SER A 41 -0.77 10.31 -6.43
N ASP A 42 -2.04 10.70 -6.37
CA ASP A 42 -2.56 11.69 -5.44
C ASP A 42 -3.93 11.23 -4.94
N ASN A 43 -4.16 11.39 -3.63
CA ASN A 43 -5.39 11.05 -2.96
C ASN A 43 -6.02 12.23 -2.19
N GLU A 44 -5.53 13.47 -2.38
CA GLU A 44 -6.03 14.67 -1.72
C GLU A 44 -6.99 15.45 -2.63
N PRO A 45 -8.32 15.40 -2.41
CA PRO A 45 -9.29 16.12 -3.25
C PRO A 45 -9.11 17.65 -3.24
N ALA A 46 -8.46 18.22 -2.22
CA ALA A 46 -8.19 19.66 -2.17
C ALA A 46 -7.27 20.13 -3.31
N ASN A 47 -6.40 19.27 -3.82
CA ASN A 47 -5.47 19.56 -4.93
C ASN A 47 -6.17 19.71 -6.28
N TYR A 48 -7.40 19.22 -6.41
CA TYR A 48 -8.13 19.16 -7.67
C TYR A 48 -9.11 20.34 -7.80
N GLU A 49 -8.87 21.17 -8.81
CA GLU A 49 -9.77 22.25 -9.21
C GLU A 49 -10.74 21.75 -10.26
N VAL A 50 -12.04 21.91 -9.99
CA VAL A 50 -13.12 21.60 -10.94
C VAL A 50 -13.71 22.91 -11.48
N LYS A 51 -13.45 23.21 -12.75
CA LYS A 51 -14.04 24.36 -13.44
C LYS A 51 -15.43 24.01 -13.94
N THR A 52 -16.42 24.48 -13.21
CA THR A 52 -17.84 24.13 -13.43
C THR A 52 -18.38 24.59 -14.79
N THR A 53 -17.84 25.67 -15.35
CA THR A 53 -18.26 26.21 -16.66
C THR A 53 -17.81 25.38 -17.85
N THR A 54 -16.75 24.58 -17.70
CA THR A 54 -16.14 23.81 -18.80
C THR A 54 -16.10 22.32 -18.53
N ALA A 55 -16.64 21.86 -17.38
CA ALA A 55 -16.39 20.52 -16.84
C ALA A 55 -14.88 20.18 -16.70
N ASN A 56 -14.06 21.24 -16.63
CA ASN A 56 -12.62 21.27 -16.46
C ASN A 56 -12.15 20.54 -15.19
N VAL A 57 -11.37 19.46 -15.20
CA VAL A 57 -10.66 19.01 -13.99
C VAL A 57 -9.17 18.96 -14.28
N ASP A 58 -8.38 19.65 -13.44
CA ASP A 58 -6.92 19.54 -13.44
C ASP A 58 -6.55 18.18 -12.84
N MET A 59 -6.23 17.21 -13.69
CA MET A 59 -5.91 15.84 -13.30
C MET A 59 -4.40 15.57 -13.27
N ALA A 60 -3.56 16.61 -13.15
CA ALA A 60 -2.11 16.44 -13.22
C ALA A 60 -1.51 15.59 -12.06
N GLY A 61 -2.25 15.42 -10.96
CA GLY A 61 -1.93 14.48 -9.87
C GLY A 61 -2.17 12.99 -10.20
N ILE A 62 -2.94 12.71 -11.27
CA ILE A 62 -3.07 11.36 -11.82
C ILE A 62 -2.05 11.20 -12.94
N ARG A 63 -0.96 10.52 -12.62
CA ARG A 63 0.19 10.37 -13.51
C ARG A 63 -0.05 9.24 -14.51
N THR A 64 0.76 9.21 -15.55
CA THR A 64 0.82 8.10 -16.51
C THR A 64 2.27 7.71 -16.72
N ILE A 65 2.60 6.42 -16.69
CA ILE A 65 3.99 5.91 -16.67
C ILE A 65 4.19 4.84 -17.74
N LYS A 66 5.26 4.92 -18.55
CA LYS A 66 5.55 3.99 -19.65
C LYS A 66 6.44 2.83 -19.22
N SER A 67 7.56 3.13 -18.56
CA SER A 67 8.57 2.13 -18.20
C SER A 67 7.98 1.03 -17.33
N TRP A 68 8.17 -0.21 -17.77
CA TRP A 68 7.67 -1.39 -17.05
C TRP A 68 8.30 -1.53 -15.66
N GLU A 69 9.60 -1.24 -15.53
CA GLU A 69 10.33 -1.28 -14.24
C GLU A 69 9.67 -0.36 -13.20
N ARG A 70 9.10 0.77 -13.63
CA ARG A 70 8.39 1.73 -12.76
C ARG A 70 6.91 1.36 -12.49
N VAL A 71 6.40 0.34 -13.18
CA VAL A 71 4.99 -0.05 -13.22
C VAL A 71 4.80 -1.40 -12.51
N GLU A 72 5.69 -2.34 -12.73
CA GLU A 72 5.56 -3.73 -12.30
C GLU A 72 5.50 -3.90 -10.78
N ALA A 73 6.18 -3.03 -10.03
CA ALA A 73 6.22 -3.05 -8.57
C ALA A 73 5.49 -1.85 -7.92
N ASN A 74 4.68 -1.10 -8.69
CA ASN A 74 4.08 0.15 -8.22
C ASN A 74 2.57 0.00 -7.94
N PRO A 75 2.13 -0.05 -6.66
CA PRO A 75 0.71 -0.18 -6.31
C PRO A 75 -0.19 0.94 -6.83
N ALA A 76 0.35 2.14 -7.11
CA ALA A 76 -0.44 3.25 -7.65
C ALA A 76 -0.92 3.00 -9.09
N THR A 77 -0.27 2.08 -9.81
CA THR A 77 -0.64 1.69 -11.18
C THR A 77 -1.72 0.60 -11.25
N ILE A 78 -2.17 0.12 -10.10
CA ILE A 78 -3.28 -0.83 -9.98
C ILE A 78 -4.57 -0.06 -9.73
N VAL A 79 -5.51 -0.20 -10.65
CA VAL A 79 -6.79 0.50 -10.62
C VAL A 79 -7.92 -0.52 -10.45
N TYR A 80 -8.72 -0.36 -9.41
CA TYR A 80 -9.98 -1.08 -9.32
C TYR A 80 -11.03 -0.34 -10.16
N VAL A 81 -11.46 -0.97 -11.26
CA VAL A 81 -12.54 -0.47 -12.10
C VAL A 81 -13.84 -0.95 -11.49
N LYS A 82 -14.71 -0.02 -11.09
CA LYS A 82 -15.99 -0.33 -10.45
C LYS A 82 -17.15 0.19 -11.27
N SER A 83 -18.07 -0.69 -11.63
CA SER A 83 -19.30 -0.32 -12.33
C SER A 83 -20.24 0.43 -11.41
N MET A 84 -20.74 1.55 -11.91
CA MET A 84 -21.77 2.38 -11.29
C MET A 84 -23.13 2.21 -11.99
N GLY A 85 -23.24 1.26 -12.93
CA GLY A 85 -24.37 1.12 -13.85
C GLY A 85 -24.26 2.04 -15.06
N ASP A 86 -25.11 1.82 -16.07
CA ASP A 86 -25.23 2.69 -17.26
C ASP A 86 -23.91 3.01 -18.00
N ASN A 87 -22.99 2.04 -18.06
CA ASN A 87 -21.63 2.19 -18.62
C ASN A 87 -20.76 3.25 -17.92
N LYS A 88 -21.10 3.61 -16.68
CA LYS A 88 -20.31 4.51 -15.84
C LYS A 88 -19.45 3.70 -14.90
N TYR A 89 -18.22 4.16 -14.70
CA TYR A 89 -17.24 3.51 -13.87
C TYR A 89 -16.58 4.53 -12.96
N ASP A 90 -16.29 4.12 -11.73
CA ASP A 90 -15.33 4.79 -10.87
C ASP A 90 -14.00 4.04 -10.94
N LEU A 91 -12.91 4.78 -11.02
CA LEU A 91 -11.55 4.22 -11.04
C LEU A 91 -10.95 4.48 -9.65
N GLU A 92 -10.84 3.42 -8.86
CA GLU A 92 -10.42 3.48 -7.46
C GLU A 92 -8.96 3.02 -7.30
N GLY A 93 -8.23 3.64 -6.38
CA GLY A 93 -6.87 3.26 -6.04
C GLY A 93 -6.28 4.13 -4.93
N GLN A 94 -5.38 3.55 -4.14
CA GLN A 94 -4.53 4.25 -3.16
C GLN A 94 -5.30 5.16 -2.18
N GLY A 95 -6.43 4.63 -1.67
CA GLY A 95 -7.29 5.33 -0.71
C GLY A 95 -8.29 6.33 -1.32
N THR A 96 -8.32 6.47 -2.65
CA THR A 96 -9.21 7.42 -3.33
C THR A 96 -9.87 6.82 -4.57
N SER A 97 -10.59 7.66 -5.32
CA SER A 97 -11.09 7.36 -6.65
C SER A 97 -11.18 8.61 -7.51
N LEU A 98 -11.29 8.47 -8.84
CA LEU A 98 -11.50 9.60 -9.75
C LEU A 98 -12.77 10.40 -9.39
N TYR A 99 -13.83 9.72 -8.96
CA TYR A 99 -15.02 10.40 -8.46
C TYR A 99 -14.75 11.22 -7.21
N LYS A 100 -14.00 10.69 -6.23
CA LYS A 100 -13.67 11.39 -4.99
C LYS A 100 -12.75 12.60 -5.22
N ILE A 101 -11.64 12.42 -5.93
CA ILE A 101 -10.69 13.52 -6.19
C ILE A 101 -11.31 14.63 -7.03
N SER A 102 -12.24 14.29 -7.94
CA SER A 102 -12.99 15.27 -8.71
C SER A 102 -14.15 15.92 -7.95
N LYS A 103 -14.19 15.80 -6.61
CA LYS A 103 -15.24 16.37 -5.75
C LYS A 103 -16.64 15.90 -6.15
N GLN A 104 -16.75 14.59 -6.42
CA GLN A 104 -17.99 13.89 -6.76
C GLN A 104 -18.58 14.33 -8.10
N ARG A 105 -17.72 14.64 -9.09
CA ARG A 105 -18.14 15.19 -10.39
C ARG A 105 -17.83 14.31 -11.58
N LEU A 106 -16.84 13.44 -11.50
CA LEU A 106 -16.40 12.62 -12.63
C LEU A 106 -16.63 11.13 -12.36
N TYR A 107 -17.57 10.55 -13.10
CA TYR A 107 -17.48 9.14 -13.47
C TYR A 107 -16.89 9.03 -14.88
N ILE A 108 -16.33 7.86 -15.19
CA ILE A 108 -15.78 7.55 -16.50
C ILE A 108 -16.78 6.71 -17.29
N ILE A 109 -17.07 7.11 -18.51
CA ILE A 109 -17.79 6.30 -19.50
C ILE A 109 -16.74 5.61 -20.36
N LEU A 110 -16.81 4.27 -20.43
CA LEU A 110 -15.93 3.46 -21.27
C LEU A 110 -16.71 2.95 -22.48
N ILE A 111 -16.32 3.41 -23.67
CA ILE A 111 -16.98 3.06 -24.94
C ILE A 111 -16.13 1.99 -25.63
N PRO A 112 -16.61 0.74 -25.74
CA PRO A 112 -15.84 -0.36 -26.31
C PRO A 112 -15.49 -0.12 -27.78
N GLN A 113 -14.27 -0.51 -28.17
CA GLN A 113 -13.77 -0.45 -29.54
C GLN A 113 -13.54 -1.86 -30.09
N SER A 114 -13.47 -2.00 -31.41
CA SER A 114 -13.32 -3.31 -32.08
C SER A 114 -11.97 -3.99 -31.85
N ASP A 115 -10.96 -3.25 -31.38
CA ASP A 115 -9.62 -3.73 -31.07
C ASP A 115 -9.42 -4.11 -29.59
N GLY A 116 -10.50 -4.11 -28.80
CA GLY A 116 -10.46 -4.39 -27.37
C GLY A 116 -10.05 -3.21 -26.48
N SER A 117 -9.75 -2.04 -27.06
CA SER A 117 -9.59 -0.81 -26.29
C SER A 117 -10.95 -0.17 -25.97
N TYR A 118 -10.93 0.83 -25.09
CA TYR A 118 -12.08 1.64 -24.73
C TYR A 118 -11.75 3.11 -24.99
N LYS A 119 -12.64 3.84 -25.66
CA LYS A 119 -12.60 5.31 -25.62
C LYS A 119 -13.17 5.76 -24.29
N ALA A 120 -12.37 6.46 -23.49
CA ALA A 120 -12.76 6.96 -22.18
C ALA A 120 -13.27 8.40 -22.27
N LYS A 121 -14.43 8.65 -21.66
CA LYS A 121 -15.05 9.98 -21.55
C LYS A 121 -15.47 10.26 -20.12
N SER A 122 -15.55 11.53 -19.73
CA SER A 122 -16.25 11.90 -18.51
C SER A 122 -17.75 11.68 -18.69
N ASP A 123 -18.44 11.36 -17.61
CA ASP A 123 -19.89 11.53 -17.55
C ASP A 123 -20.28 12.99 -17.85
N LYS A 124 -21.54 13.19 -18.26
CA LYS A 124 -22.04 14.51 -18.59
C LYS A 124 -22.12 15.38 -17.34
N TYR A 125 -21.37 16.46 -17.32
CA TYR A 125 -21.51 17.52 -16.33
C TYR A 125 -22.03 18.79 -17.03
N GLN A 126 -23.21 19.27 -16.63
CA GLN A 126 -23.91 20.39 -17.29
C GLN A 126 -24.05 20.22 -18.82
N GLY A 127 -24.27 18.99 -19.27
CA GLY A 127 -24.41 18.65 -20.70
C GLY A 127 -23.09 18.48 -21.46
N ILE A 128 -21.94 18.75 -20.84
CA ILE A 128 -20.61 18.60 -21.43
C ILE A 128 -20.00 17.26 -21.01
N SER A 129 -19.42 16.55 -21.97
CA SER A 129 -18.62 15.34 -21.75
C SER A 129 -17.26 15.55 -22.41
N LEU A 130 -16.18 15.18 -21.70
CA LEU A 130 -14.80 15.42 -22.11
C LEU A 130 -14.06 14.09 -22.31
N ASP A 131 -13.18 14.04 -23.30
CA ASP A 131 -12.33 12.87 -23.54
C ASP A 131 -11.27 12.74 -22.44
N ILE A 132 -11.20 11.58 -21.79
CA ILE A 132 -10.23 11.28 -20.74
C ILE A 132 -9.00 10.66 -21.40
N ALA A 133 -7.90 11.39 -21.40
CA ALA A 133 -6.80 11.17 -22.32
C ALA A 133 -5.44 11.31 -21.64
N ASP A 134 -4.42 10.66 -22.22
CA ASP A 134 -3.04 10.85 -21.79
C ASP A 134 -2.42 12.09 -22.45
N GLY A 135 -1.19 12.43 -22.06
CA GLY A 135 -0.32 13.30 -22.83
C GLY A 135 -0.09 12.83 -24.26
N THR A 136 0.13 13.77 -25.18
CA THR A 136 0.16 13.51 -26.63
C THR A 136 1.53 13.11 -27.17
N ASP A 137 2.60 13.41 -26.44
CA ASP A 137 3.96 13.04 -26.81
C ASP A 137 4.17 11.58 -26.40
N PRO A 138 4.37 10.61 -27.31
CA PRO A 138 4.52 9.19 -26.96
C PRO A 138 5.93 8.83 -26.46
N ASP A 139 6.91 9.74 -26.58
CA ASP A 139 8.32 9.46 -26.29
C ASP A 139 8.68 9.72 -24.82
N LYS A 140 7.86 10.52 -24.09
CA LYS A 140 8.09 10.70 -22.65
C LYS A 140 7.79 9.43 -21.87
N ASP A 141 8.62 9.13 -20.89
CA ASP A 141 8.35 8.03 -19.96
C ASP A 141 7.14 8.33 -19.06
N GLU A 142 6.96 9.60 -18.67
CA GLU A 142 5.90 10.01 -17.76
C GLU A 142 5.14 11.25 -18.26
N ASP A 143 3.82 11.24 -18.07
CA ASP A 143 2.96 12.42 -18.22
C ASP A 143 1.80 12.33 -17.20
N PHE A 144 0.63 12.88 -17.51
CA PHE A 144 -0.55 12.87 -16.65
C PHE A 144 -1.85 12.84 -17.44
N LEU A 145 -2.91 12.43 -16.76
CA LEU A 145 -4.26 12.37 -17.29
C LEU A 145 -4.81 13.77 -17.60
N ARG A 146 -5.51 13.91 -18.71
CA ARG A 146 -6.09 15.15 -19.25
C ARG A 146 -7.52 14.91 -19.69
N ASN A 147 -8.26 15.98 -19.91
CA ASN A 147 -9.67 15.92 -20.35
C ASN A 147 -9.92 16.65 -21.70
N LYS A 148 -8.96 16.62 -22.64
CA LYS A 148 -9.00 17.49 -23.84
C LYS A 148 -8.43 16.90 -25.14
N SER A 149 -7.98 15.64 -25.16
CA SER A 149 -7.35 15.05 -26.36
C SER A 149 -8.15 13.85 -26.86
N GLU A 150 -8.61 13.88 -28.12
CA GLU A 150 -9.32 12.73 -28.69
C GLU A 150 -8.37 11.58 -29.04
N GLU A 151 -7.15 11.90 -29.50
CA GLU A 151 -6.19 10.93 -30.04
C GLU A 151 -5.69 9.96 -28.96
N THR A 152 -5.48 10.48 -27.75
CA THR A 152 -4.94 9.72 -26.61
C THR A 152 -6.02 9.32 -25.60
N ALA A 153 -7.30 9.31 -26.00
CA ALA A 153 -8.43 8.93 -25.15
C ALA A 153 -8.77 7.43 -25.16
N TYR A 154 -7.90 6.60 -25.75
CA TYR A 154 -8.13 5.17 -25.92
C TYR A 154 -7.26 4.37 -24.96
N TRP A 155 -7.87 3.44 -24.23
CA TRP A 155 -7.23 2.71 -23.14
C TRP A 155 -7.54 1.22 -23.22
N TYR A 156 -6.53 0.39 -22.98
CA TYR A 156 -6.72 -1.02 -22.67
C TYR A 156 -6.88 -1.19 -21.17
N ALA A 157 -7.81 -2.05 -20.77
CA ALA A 157 -7.92 -2.50 -19.39
C ALA A 157 -7.37 -3.94 -19.31
N ILE A 158 -6.15 -4.07 -18.80
CA ILE A 158 -5.43 -5.33 -18.70
C ILE A 158 -5.69 -5.89 -17.30
N PRO A 159 -6.38 -7.04 -17.15
CA PRO A 159 -6.62 -7.63 -15.83
C PRO A 159 -5.32 -7.83 -15.06
N VAL A 160 -5.34 -7.54 -13.76
CA VAL A 160 -4.21 -7.85 -12.88
C VAL A 160 -4.32 -9.30 -12.45
N ASP A 161 -3.36 -10.09 -12.89
CA ASP A 161 -3.22 -11.50 -12.58
C ASP A 161 -1.73 -11.84 -12.35
N THR A 162 -1.36 -13.12 -12.29
CA THR A 162 0.04 -13.54 -12.15
C THR A 162 0.78 -13.70 -13.49
N GLY A 163 0.11 -13.39 -14.61
CA GLY A 163 0.60 -13.40 -15.98
C GLY A 163 1.26 -12.07 -16.33
N SER A 164 0.91 -11.46 -17.47
CA SER A 164 1.55 -10.23 -17.95
C SER A 164 1.10 -8.95 -17.23
N GLY A 165 -0.01 -9.00 -16.48
CA GLY A 165 -0.55 -7.85 -15.75
C GLY A 165 -0.07 -7.74 -14.30
N TYR A 166 0.91 -8.55 -13.88
CA TYR A 166 1.27 -8.74 -12.47
C TYR A 166 1.66 -7.48 -11.72
N LEU A 167 1.48 -7.53 -10.41
CA LEU A 167 2.09 -6.63 -9.44
C LEU A 167 3.13 -7.44 -8.65
N GLY A 168 4.38 -7.02 -8.71
CA GLY A 168 5.48 -7.56 -7.93
C GLY A 168 5.83 -6.68 -6.74
N ILE A 169 6.77 -7.15 -5.93
CA ILE A 169 7.43 -6.35 -4.89
C ILE A 169 8.91 -6.28 -5.22
N GLU A 170 9.40 -5.06 -5.43
CA GLU A 170 10.82 -4.78 -5.50
C GLU A 170 11.38 -4.70 -4.06
N PRO A 171 12.35 -5.56 -3.69
CA PRO A 171 12.98 -5.49 -2.39
C PRO A 171 13.75 -4.18 -2.19
N ASP A 172 13.67 -3.63 -0.98
CA ASP A 172 14.42 -2.43 -0.58
C ASP A 172 15.86 -2.79 -0.17
N ILE A 173 16.04 -3.98 0.42
CA ILE A 173 17.31 -4.43 0.98
C ILE A 173 17.56 -5.92 0.76
N GLN A 174 18.83 -6.30 0.88
CA GLN A 174 19.27 -7.68 0.99
C GLN A 174 20.01 -7.87 2.33
N THR A 175 19.70 -8.97 3.01
CA THR A 175 20.36 -9.43 4.23
C THR A 175 21.00 -10.80 3.98
N ALA A 176 21.70 -11.36 4.97
CA ALA A 176 22.22 -12.74 4.86
C ALA A 176 21.11 -13.79 4.69
N ASP A 177 19.88 -13.49 5.12
CA ASP A 177 18.78 -14.44 5.17
C ASP A 177 17.70 -14.22 4.10
N GLY A 178 17.85 -13.20 3.23
CA GLY A 178 16.99 -13.02 2.06
C GLY A 178 16.89 -11.58 1.58
N TYR A 179 15.88 -11.34 0.72
CA TYR A 179 15.52 -10.03 0.20
C TYR A 179 14.28 -9.53 0.95
N TYR A 180 14.25 -8.24 1.28
CA TYR A 180 13.14 -7.65 2.01
C TYR A 180 12.69 -6.36 1.37
N GLY A 181 11.38 -6.19 1.22
CA GLY A 181 10.76 -4.94 0.80
C GLY A 181 9.58 -4.60 1.68
N THR A 182 9.24 -3.32 1.77
CA THR A 182 8.00 -2.86 2.41
C THR A 182 6.94 -2.56 1.37
N ILE A 183 5.68 -2.72 1.76
CA ILE A 183 4.54 -2.32 0.95
C ILE A 183 3.43 -1.73 1.83
N TYR A 184 2.80 -0.67 1.31
CA TYR A 184 1.60 -0.08 1.84
C TYR A 184 0.65 0.21 0.67
N ALA A 185 -0.48 -0.50 0.61
CA ALA A 185 -1.38 -0.46 -0.54
C ALA A 185 -2.82 -0.12 -0.14
N GLY A 186 -3.53 0.58 -1.03
CA GLY A 186 -4.94 0.95 -0.85
C GLY A 186 -5.93 -0.19 -1.08
N PHE A 187 -5.44 -1.40 -1.33
CA PHE A 187 -6.22 -2.62 -1.58
C PHE A 187 -5.64 -3.77 -0.75
N ALA A 188 -6.49 -4.74 -0.42
CA ALA A 188 -6.05 -5.98 0.19
C ALA A 188 -5.35 -6.85 -0.86
N PHE A 189 -4.42 -7.72 -0.45
CA PHE A 189 -3.71 -8.57 -1.39
C PHE A 189 -3.28 -9.90 -0.77
N LYS A 190 -3.03 -10.89 -1.64
CA LYS A 190 -2.42 -12.16 -1.29
C LYS A 190 -0.99 -12.23 -1.82
N LEU A 191 -0.12 -12.93 -1.11
CA LEU A 191 1.17 -13.34 -1.66
C LEU A 191 0.90 -14.42 -2.71
N ALA A 192 1.32 -14.18 -3.95
CA ALA A 192 1.02 -15.06 -5.08
C ALA A 192 2.20 -15.98 -5.43
N SER A 193 3.44 -15.56 -5.13
CA SER A 193 4.60 -16.43 -5.23
C SER A 193 4.79 -17.26 -3.95
N SER A 194 5.02 -18.57 -4.13
CA SER A 194 5.35 -19.48 -3.03
C SER A 194 6.67 -19.05 -2.35
N GLY A 195 6.75 -19.22 -1.02
CA GLY A 195 7.95 -18.92 -0.23
C GLY A 195 8.02 -17.51 0.33
N MET A 196 7.21 -16.59 -0.17
CA MET A 196 7.09 -15.25 0.40
C MET A 196 6.42 -15.29 1.77
N LYS A 197 6.83 -14.37 2.64
CA LYS A 197 6.23 -14.18 3.98
C LYS A 197 6.01 -12.70 4.26
N ALA A 198 4.97 -12.40 5.02
CA ALA A 198 4.67 -11.05 5.47
C ALA A 198 4.89 -10.94 6.98
N TYR A 199 5.43 -9.80 7.40
CA TYR A 199 5.71 -9.48 8.78
C TYR A 199 5.27 -8.05 9.10
N TYR A 200 5.05 -7.78 10.38
CA TYR A 200 4.82 -6.45 10.91
C TYR A 200 5.60 -6.25 12.21
N ILE A 201 5.69 -5.01 12.67
CA ILE A 201 6.34 -4.66 13.94
C ILE A 201 5.26 -4.54 15.01
N ASP A 202 5.32 -5.38 16.04
CA ASP A 202 4.37 -5.37 17.16
C ASP A 202 4.90 -4.70 18.42
N TYR A 203 6.19 -4.35 18.43
CA TYR A 203 6.83 -3.61 19.51
C TYR A 203 8.03 -2.80 18.99
N ALA A 204 8.17 -1.57 19.47
CA ALA A 204 9.29 -0.68 19.19
C ALA A 204 9.55 0.23 20.39
N GLU A 205 10.72 0.08 21.04
CA GLU A 205 11.13 0.95 22.17
C GLU A 205 12.65 1.03 22.24
N GLY A 206 13.19 2.24 22.48
CA GLY A 206 14.64 2.46 22.49
C GLY A 206 15.25 2.09 21.14
N SER A 207 16.18 1.14 21.13
CA SER A 207 16.82 0.60 19.91
C SER A 207 16.32 -0.78 19.51
N LYS A 208 15.16 -1.21 20.02
CA LYS A 208 14.67 -2.58 19.89
C LYS A 208 13.32 -2.63 19.19
N ILE A 209 13.20 -3.57 18.27
CA ILE A 209 11.93 -3.95 17.65
C ILE A 209 11.64 -5.44 17.87
N SER A 210 10.37 -5.81 17.70
CA SER A 210 9.91 -7.19 17.57
C SER A 210 9.24 -7.36 16.21
N LEU A 211 9.63 -8.41 15.48
CA LEU A 211 9.10 -8.75 14.17
C LEU A 211 8.12 -9.94 14.32
N LYS A 212 6.89 -9.77 13.85
CA LYS A 212 5.84 -10.78 13.96
C LYS A 212 5.32 -11.19 12.59
N GLU A 213 5.32 -12.48 12.31
CA GLU A 213 4.78 -13.03 11.07
C GLU A 213 3.27 -12.81 11.01
N PHE A 214 2.77 -12.35 9.87
CA PHE A 214 1.35 -12.21 9.61
C PHE A 214 0.80 -13.56 9.12
N GLU A 215 -0.04 -14.20 9.93
CA GLU A 215 -0.58 -15.54 9.63
C GLU A 215 -1.86 -15.54 8.77
N GLY A 216 -2.39 -14.36 8.43
CA GLY A 216 -3.60 -14.25 7.61
C GLY A 216 -3.34 -14.57 6.14
N GLU A 217 -4.29 -15.24 5.48
CA GLU A 217 -4.19 -15.57 4.04
C GLU A 217 -4.19 -14.30 3.16
N THR A 218 -4.83 -13.23 3.61
CA THR A 218 -4.97 -11.97 2.89
C THR A 218 -4.52 -10.82 3.76
N ILE A 219 -3.55 -10.06 3.26
CA ILE A 219 -3.05 -8.85 3.90
C ILE A 219 -4.11 -7.74 3.68
N PRO A 220 -4.64 -7.13 4.75
CA PRO A 220 -5.66 -6.09 4.65
C PRO A 220 -5.20 -4.88 3.84
N ALA A 221 -6.14 -4.21 3.19
CA ALA A 221 -5.90 -2.86 2.67
C ALA A 221 -5.43 -1.96 3.81
N THR A 222 -4.55 -1.01 3.51
CA THR A 222 -4.04 -0.02 4.48
C THR A 222 -3.16 -0.61 5.60
N MET A 223 -2.83 -1.91 5.55
CA MET A 223 -1.84 -2.49 6.46
C MET A 223 -0.44 -2.29 5.87
N ALA A 224 0.44 -1.65 6.63
CA ALA A 224 1.86 -1.57 6.31
C ALA A 224 2.57 -2.87 6.72
N VAL A 225 3.28 -3.51 5.79
CA VAL A 225 3.97 -4.79 6.03
C VAL A 225 5.37 -4.82 5.44
N ILE A 226 6.20 -5.67 6.03
CA ILE A 226 7.50 -6.10 5.51
C ILE A 226 7.29 -7.44 4.82
N ILE A 227 7.78 -7.57 3.60
CA ILE A 227 7.70 -8.81 2.82
C ILE A 227 9.09 -9.39 2.67
N LYS A 228 9.26 -10.64 3.07
CA LYS A 228 10.40 -11.46 2.70
C LYS A 228 10.17 -11.98 1.28
N CYS A 229 10.98 -11.48 0.37
CA CYS A 229 10.94 -11.76 -1.06
C CYS A 229 11.82 -12.98 -1.42
N ASN A 230 11.53 -13.58 -2.57
CA ASN A 230 12.25 -14.74 -3.08
C ASN A 230 13.55 -14.34 -3.80
N SER A 231 13.55 -13.20 -4.49
CA SER A 231 14.69 -12.67 -5.22
C SER A 231 14.64 -11.13 -5.27
N GLU A 232 15.64 -10.52 -5.92
CA GLU A 232 15.65 -9.10 -6.25
C GLU A 232 14.60 -8.69 -7.33
N ASN A 233 14.11 -9.65 -8.13
CA ASN A 233 13.24 -9.34 -9.26
C ASN A 233 11.75 -9.32 -8.86
N PRO A 234 10.98 -8.25 -9.18
CA PRO A 234 9.56 -8.17 -8.87
C PRO A 234 8.72 -9.33 -9.43
N GLU A 235 9.11 -9.90 -10.58
CA GLU A 235 8.42 -11.04 -11.21
C GLU A 235 8.44 -12.31 -10.33
N ASP A 236 9.46 -12.48 -9.49
CA ASP A 236 9.55 -13.62 -8.56
C ASP A 236 8.77 -13.36 -7.25
N ASN A 237 8.33 -12.12 -7.03
CA ASN A 237 7.76 -11.60 -5.79
C ASN A 237 6.31 -11.12 -5.99
N LYS A 238 5.49 -11.90 -6.71
CA LYS A 238 4.15 -11.49 -7.13
C LYS A 238 3.17 -11.43 -5.96
N ILE A 239 2.32 -10.41 -6.00
CA ILE A 239 1.13 -10.27 -5.16
C ILE A 239 -0.12 -10.14 -6.02
N LEU A 240 -1.26 -10.56 -5.47
CA LEU A 240 -2.55 -10.50 -6.15
C LEU A 240 -3.52 -9.61 -5.37
N PRO A 241 -3.93 -8.45 -5.92
CA PRO A 241 -4.96 -7.61 -5.33
C PRO A 241 -6.30 -8.34 -5.20
N VAL A 242 -7.00 -8.12 -4.09
CA VAL A 242 -8.32 -8.69 -3.81
C VAL A 242 -9.21 -7.65 -3.12
N THR A 243 -10.53 -7.78 -3.27
CA THR A 243 -11.51 -6.83 -2.71
C THR A 243 -11.86 -7.08 -1.25
N ASN A 244 -11.70 -8.33 -0.78
CA ASN A 244 -11.96 -8.72 0.59
C ASN A 244 -10.65 -8.81 1.36
N GLY A 245 -10.54 -8.15 2.51
CA GLY A 245 -9.41 -8.25 3.43
C GLY A 245 -9.85 -8.67 4.82
N GLY A 246 -8.92 -9.21 5.60
CA GLY A 246 -9.10 -9.39 7.04
C GLY A 246 -9.00 -8.07 7.81
N ALA A 247 -8.96 -8.15 9.13
CA ALA A 247 -8.65 -7.00 9.97
C ALA A 247 -7.13 -6.87 10.15
N GLU A 248 -6.63 -5.63 10.16
CA GLU A 248 -5.25 -5.34 10.54
C GLU A 248 -5.04 -5.67 12.03
N PRO A 249 -3.93 -6.33 12.40
CA PRO A 249 -3.56 -6.51 13.80
C PRO A 249 -3.42 -5.17 14.51
N SER A 250 -4.12 -5.00 15.65
CA SER A 250 -4.14 -3.74 16.41
C SER A 250 -2.80 -3.33 16.99
N ASP A 251 -1.87 -4.28 17.11
CA ASP A 251 -0.51 -4.12 17.58
C ASP A 251 0.47 -3.71 16.46
N ASN A 252 0.04 -3.62 15.19
CA ASN A 252 0.92 -3.16 14.11
C ASN A 252 1.36 -1.70 14.32
N MET A 253 2.67 -1.51 14.46
CA MET A 253 3.31 -0.20 14.62
C MET A 253 3.77 0.42 13.30
N LEU A 254 3.83 -0.35 12.21
CA LEU A 254 4.21 0.19 10.91
C LEU A 254 3.13 1.13 10.37
N ARG A 255 3.56 2.17 9.67
CA ARG A 255 2.69 3.09 8.92
C ARG A 255 3.20 3.21 7.50
N GLY A 256 2.38 3.71 6.60
CA GLY A 256 2.79 3.94 5.23
C GLY A 256 2.22 5.22 4.64
N VAL A 257 2.63 5.51 3.42
CA VAL A 257 2.22 6.69 2.67
C VAL A 257 1.77 6.22 1.29
N TYR A 258 0.58 6.61 0.84
CA TYR A 258 0.10 6.23 -0.51
C TYR A 258 0.78 7.02 -1.63
N CYS A 259 1.11 8.28 -1.35
CA CYS A 259 1.47 9.27 -2.34
C CYS A 259 2.75 9.98 -1.90
N SER A 260 3.56 10.37 -2.89
CA SER A 260 4.75 11.21 -2.69
C SER A 260 4.95 12.12 -3.90
N LEU A 261 3.92 12.93 -4.16
CA LEU A 261 3.88 13.85 -5.29
C LEU A 261 4.30 15.25 -4.83
N THR A 262 5.31 15.84 -5.47
CA THR A 262 5.88 17.15 -5.11
C THR A 262 5.50 18.26 -6.08
N LEU A 263 4.49 18.03 -6.92
CA LEU A 263 4.00 19.03 -7.89
C LEU A 263 3.28 20.16 -7.16
N LYS A 264 3.63 21.42 -7.43
CA LYS A 264 3.14 22.60 -6.68
C LYS A 264 1.61 22.65 -6.43
N LYS A 265 0.77 22.25 -7.38
CA LYS A 265 -0.70 22.23 -7.23
C LYS A 265 -1.26 20.90 -6.71
N HIS A 266 -0.48 19.84 -6.85
CA HIS A 266 -0.82 18.47 -6.47
C HIS A 266 0.21 17.97 -5.46
N PHE A 267 0.53 18.81 -4.47
CA PHE A 267 1.53 18.46 -3.47
C PHE A 267 0.87 17.51 -2.48
N ASN A 268 1.37 16.28 -2.43
CA ASN A 268 0.91 15.24 -1.55
C ASN A 268 2.08 14.29 -1.26
N ALA A 269 2.93 14.71 -0.33
CA ALA A 269 4.09 13.97 0.10
C ALA A 269 4.29 14.13 1.61
N LYS A 270 4.71 13.07 2.28
CA LYS A 270 5.02 13.11 3.72
C LYS A 270 6.48 13.45 3.92
N MET A 271 6.75 14.57 4.60
CA MET A 271 8.11 14.95 4.99
C MET A 271 8.66 13.91 5.97
N TYR A 272 9.88 13.46 5.69
CA TYR A 272 10.60 12.55 6.56
C TYR A 272 11.16 13.32 7.76
N ASP A 273 10.93 12.79 8.96
CA ASP A 273 11.51 13.29 10.20
C ASP A 273 12.45 12.24 10.82
N PRO A 274 13.78 12.44 10.80
CA PRO A 274 14.72 11.49 11.38
C PRO A 274 14.67 11.39 12.91
N THR A 275 13.88 12.22 13.60
CA THR A 275 13.63 12.12 15.04
C THR A 275 12.40 11.26 15.36
N GLU A 276 11.49 11.09 14.41
CA GLU A 276 10.22 10.38 14.63
C GLU A 276 10.05 9.15 13.71
N MET A 277 10.88 8.98 12.68
CA MET A 277 10.65 7.98 11.63
C MET A 277 11.90 7.16 11.32
N ARG A 278 11.72 5.86 11.13
CA ARG A 278 12.74 4.95 10.59
C ARG A 278 12.21 4.22 9.37
N VAL A 279 13.08 3.95 8.40
CA VAL A 279 12.77 3.19 7.19
C VAL A 279 13.42 1.81 7.26
N LEU A 280 12.94 0.87 6.45
CA LEU A 280 13.55 -0.46 6.34
C LEU A 280 15.00 -0.31 5.88
N GLY A 281 15.92 -0.97 6.57
CA GLY A 281 17.35 -0.92 6.29
C GLY A 281 18.07 -2.11 6.90
N THR A 282 19.39 -2.01 6.99
CA THR A 282 20.23 -3.07 7.57
C THR A 282 21.10 -2.55 8.72
N SER A 283 21.43 -3.46 9.63
CA SER A 283 22.49 -3.28 10.63
C SER A 283 23.45 -4.45 10.52
N GLY A 284 24.56 -4.24 9.79
CA GLY A 284 25.35 -5.36 9.26
C GLY A 284 24.51 -6.17 8.28
N ASP A 285 24.52 -7.50 8.43
CA ASP A 285 23.76 -8.41 7.54
C ASP A 285 22.35 -8.74 8.06
N LYS A 286 21.83 -7.96 9.02
CA LYS A 286 20.52 -8.17 9.63
C LYS A 286 19.54 -7.07 9.25
N LEU A 287 18.26 -7.44 9.20
CA LEU A 287 17.15 -6.51 9.06
C LEU A 287 17.13 -5.50 10.23
N ALA A 288 16.91 -4.23 9.91
CA ALA A 288 16.80 -3.16 10.89
C ALA A 288 15.84 -2.07 10.39
N PHE A 289 15.47 -1.17 11.29
CA PHE A 289 14.86 0.10 10.96
C PHE A 289 15.85 1.23 11.26
N VAL A 290 16.22 1.99 10.23
CA VAL A 290 17.33 2.97 10.27
C VAL A 290 16.87 4.35 9.84
N LYS A 291 17.71 5.35 10.07
CA LYS A 291 17.50 6.67 9.45
C LYS A 291 17.66 6.57 7.94
N ALA A 292 16.69 7.10 7.20
CA ALA A 292 16.80 7.23 5.75
C ALA A 292 17.95 8.16 5.35
N SER A 293 18.70 7.74 4.33
CA SER A 293 19.60 8.58 3.56
C SER A 293 18.82 9.46 2.58
N ALA A 294 19.48 10.49 2.04
CA ALA A 294 18.83 11.38 1.07
C ALA A 294 18.42 10.65 -0.22
N ASP A 295 19.18 9.65 -0.66
CA ASP A 295 18.90 8.92 -1.91
C ASP A 295 17.70 7.98 -1.79
N GLU A 296 17.34 7.58 -0.56
CA GLU A 296 16.14 6.79 -0.28
C GLU A 296 14.87 7.66 -0.21
N LEU A 297 15.01 9.00 -0.20
CA LEU A 297 13.91 9.94 -0.08
C LEU A 297 13.61 10.62 -1.42
N VAL A 298 12.34 10.87 -1.68
CA VAL A 298 11.91 11.69 -2.81
C VAL A 298 12.40 13.12 -2.58
N GLU A 299 13.17 13.63 -3.55
CA GLU A 299 13.88 14.93 -3.49
C GLU A 299 14.77 15.10 -2.23
N GLY A 300 15.24 14.00 -1.64
CA GLY A 300 16.03 14.03 -0.41
C GLY A 300 15.27 14.43 0.85
N LYS A 301 13.93 14.46 0.81
CA LYS A 301 13.10 15.06 1.88
C LYS A 301 11.84 14.29 2.24
N TYR A 302 11.24 13.59 1.28
CA TYR A 302 9.92 12.98 1.47
C TYR A 302 10.00 11.46 1.42
N LEU A 303 9.18 10.80 2.23
CA LEU A 303 9.04 9.35 2.18
C LEU A 303 8.57 8.88 0.79
N GLN A 304 9.01 7.70 0.37
CA GLN A 304 8.55 7.11 -0.88
C GLN A 304 7.06 6.71 -0.81
N ALA A 305 6.37 6.81 -1.94
CA ALA A 305 5.01 6.32 -2.07
C ALA A 305 4.97 4.79 -1.94
N ASN A 306 3.92 4.28 -1.32
CA ASN A 306 3.61 2.86 -1.16
C ASN A 306 4.63 2.04 -0.35
N LYS A 307 5.49 2.72 0.40
CA LYS A 307 6.46 2.11 1.32
C LYS A 307 6.03 2.31 2.77
N ALA A 308 6.50 1.40 3.62
CA ALA A 308 6.28 1.48 5.06
C ALA A 308 7.43 2.20 5.77
N TYR A 309 7.12 2.80 6.91
CA TYR A 309 8.08 3.34 7.87
C TYR A 309 7.60 2.99 9.28
N LEU A 310 8.53 2.98 10.23
CA LEU A 310 8.26 2.80 11.64
C LEU A 310 8.27 4.18 12.33
N PRO A 311 7.13 4.66 12.85
CA PRO A 311 7.12 5.76 13.80
C PRO A 311 7.81 5.33 15.10
N ILE A 312 8.61 6.22 15.67
CA ILE A 312 9.34 5.96 16.92
C ILE A 312 9.15 7.10 17.90
N GLU A 313 9.24 6.78 19.19
CA GLU A 313 9.37 7.75 20.27
C GLU A 313 10.82 7.72 20.77
N GLY A 314 11.68 8.62 20.27
CA GLY A 314 13.05 8.79 20.76
C GLY A 314 14.13 8.89 19.69
N ALA A 315 15.39 8.94 20.14
CA ALA A 315 16.52 9.31 19.29
C ALA A 315 17.35 8.13 18.76
N ALA A 316 16.86 6.89 18.83
CA ALA A 316 17.66 5.71 18.44
C ALA A 316 17.89 5.67 16.93
N ASP A 317 19.14 5.79 16.46
CA ASP A 317 19.46 5.86 15.03
C ASP A 317 19.13 4.56 14.26
N VAL A 318 19.28 3.43 14.94
CA VAL A 318 19.09 2.08 14.40
C VAL A 318 18.26 1.27 15.40
N MET A 319 17.27 0.54 14.90
CA MET A 319 16.48 -0.40 15.68
C MET A 319 16.60 -1.82 15.13
N THR A 320 17.01 -2.75 15.97
CA THR A 320 17.25 -4.16 15.62
C THR A 320 16.27 -5.09 16.33
N GLU A 321 16.09 -6.29 15.79
CA GLU A 321 15.29 -7.35 16.37
C GLU A 321 15.97 -7.92 17.63
N ASP A 322 15.80 -7.19 18.74
CA ASP A 322 16.24 -7.58 20.09
C ASP A 322 15.13 -7.30 21.14
N GLY A 323 13.93 -6.96 20.67
CA GLY A 323 12.71 -6.82 21.46
C GLY A 323 12.00 -8.17 21.61
N THR A 324 11.27 -8.36 22.71
CA THR A 324 10.58 -9.64 23.00
C THR A 324 9.05 -9.57 22.78
N GLY A 325 8.51 -8.42 22.36
CA GLY A 325 7.06 -8.16 22.33
C GLY A 325 6.42 -8.10 23.73
N ILE A 326 7.20 -8.33 24.80
CA ILE A 326 6.74 -8.27 26.18
C ILE A 326 6.85 -6.84 26.68
N VAL A 327 5.70 -6.16 26.81
CA VAL A 327 5.60 -4.89 27.51
C VAL A 327 5.92 -5.13 28.98
N THR A 328 7.00 -4.55 29.48
CA THR A 328 7.24 -4.51 30.93
C THR A 328 6.17 -3.60 31.52
N ILE A 329 5.19 -4.18 32.24
CA ILE A 329 4.23 -3.38 33.00
C ILE A 329 5.04 -2.55 34.01
N LYS A 330 5.18 -1.25 33.75
CA LYS A 330 5.63 -0.31 34.79
C LYS A 330 4.60 -0.44 35.90
N ALA A 331 5.02 -0.97 37.04
CA ALA A 331 4.19 -0.94 38.24
C ALA A 331 3.76 0.52 38.45
N GLU A 332 2.46 0.77 38.54
CA GLU A 332 1.95 2.09 38.91
C GLU A 332 2.67 2.56 40.19
N GLU A 333 2.98 3.85 40.24
CA GLU A 333 3.56 4.44 41.45
C GLU A 333 2.73 4.03 42.67
N LYS A 334 3.43 3.72 43.78
CA LYS A 334 2.82 3.33 45.05
C LYS A 334 1.63 4.24 45.36
N ASN A 335 0.42 3.70 45.20
CA ASN A 335 -0.77 4.34 45.73
C ASN A 335 -0.67 4.24 47.26
N SER A 336 -0.40 5.35 47.94
CA SER A 336 -0.25 5.44 49.40
C SER A 336 -1.51 4.97 50.16
N ALA A 337 -2.63 4.79 49.46
CA ALA A 337 -3.87 4.21 49.97
C ALA A 337 -3.84 2.66 50.10
N ALA A 338 -2.80 1.99 49.59
CA ALA A 338 -2.71 0.53 49.52
C ALA A 338 -1.88 -0.12 50.65
N GLU A 339 -1.52 0.61 51.72
CA GLU A 339 -0.86 0.00 52.89
C GLU A 339 -1.80 -1.03 53.54
N GLY A 340 -1.32 -2.27 53.66
CA GLY A 340 -2.08 -3.38 54.24
C GLY A 340 -2.04 -4.67 53.43
N ILE A 341 -2.66 -5.71 53.98
CA ILE A 341 -2.77 -7.03 53.33
C ILE A 341 -4.22 -7.24 52.89
N TYR A 342 -4.41 -7.61 51.64
CA TYR A 342 -5.70 -7.86 51.02
C TYR A 342 -5.76 -9.28 50.47
N THR A 343 -6.94 -9.88 50.48
CA THR A 343 -7.23 -11.11 49.72
C THR A 343 -7.17 -10.84 48.21
N LEU A 344 -7.07 -11.90 47.40
CA LEU A 344 -7.11 -11.78 45.93
C LEU A 344 -8.41 -11.15 45.39
N THR A 345 -9.48 -11.15 46.18
CA THR A 345 -10.76 -10.51 45.85
C THR A 345 -10.87 -9.07 46.36
N GLY A 346 -9.78 -8.48 46.89
CA GLY A 346 -9.72 -7.08 47.32
C GLY A 346 -10.25 -6.80 48.72
N VAL A 347 -10.52 -7.81 49.54
CA VAL A 347 -10.94 -7.62 50.94
C VAL A 347 -9.72 -7.39 51.82
N ARG A 348 -9.68 -6.25 52.54
CA ARG A 348 -8.62 -5.92 53.50
C ARG A 348 -8.68 -6.82 54.73
N LEU A 349 -7.54 -7.35 55.14
CA LEU A 349 -7.39 -8.05 56.42
C LEU A 349 -7.23 -7.05 57.57
N PRO A 350 -7.80 -7.32 58.76
CA PRO A 350 -7.58 -6.49 59.94
C PRO A 350 -6.10 -6.42 60.31
N ASP A 351 -5.66 -5.24 60.78
CA ASP A 351 -4.29 -5.04 61.21
C ASP A 351 -3.94 -5.97 62.39
N GLY A 352 -2.74 -6.55 62.39
CA GLY A 352 -2.27 -7.48 63.44
C GLY A 352 -2.71 -8.94 63.27
N VAL A 353 -3.51 -9.29 62.27
CA VAL A 353 -3.86 -10.68 61.96
C VAL A 353 -2.76 -11.33 61.13
N THR A 354 -2.24 -12.48 61.57
CA THR A 354 -1.36 -13.32 60.74
C THR A 354 -2.22 -14.05 59.70
N PRO A 355 -2.04 -13.79 58.39
CA PRO A 355 -2.82 -14.45 57.36
C PRO A 355 -2.50 -15.95 57.32
N LYS A 356 -3.51 -16.78 57.03
CA LYS A 356 -3.28 -18.22 56.78
C LYS A 356 -2.47 -18.39 55.50
N ALA A 357 -1.76 -19.52 55.38
CA ALA A 357 -1.00 -19.86 54.18
C ALA A 357 -1.87 -19.70 52.92
N GLY A 358 -1.35 -18.99 51.92
CA GLY A 358 -2.11 -18.59 50.75
C GLY A 358 -1.51 -17.40 50.01
N VAL A 359 -2.24 -16.92 49.01
CA VAL A 359 -1.80 -15.83 48.14
C VAL A 359 -2.57 -14.56 48.47
N TYR A 360 -1.86 -13.46 48.67
CA TYR A 360 -2.43 -12.17 49.08
C TYR A 360 -1.84 -11.02 48.27
N ILE A 361 -2.44 -9.85 48.37
CA ILE A 361 -1.89 -8.58 47.89
C ILE A 361 -1.41 -7.82 49.12
N LYS A 362 -0.11 -7.62 49.26
CA LYS A 362 0.49 -6.81 50.33
C LYS A 362 1.15 -5.58 49.71
N ASP A 363 0.71 -4.40 50.14
CA ASP A 363 1.25 -3.11 49.67
C ASP A 363 1.31 -3.01 48.14
N GLY A 364 0.23 -3.46 47.49
CA GLY A 364 0.09 -3.49 46.02
C GLY A 364 0.83 -4.63 45.30
N LYS A 365 1.50 -5.54 46.02
CA LYS A 365 2.23 -6.68 45.43
C LYS A 365 1.63 -8.02 45.81
N LYS A 366 1.54 -8.93 44.83
CA LYS A 366 1.16 -10.32 45.09
C LYS A 366 2.25 -11.01 45.90
N VAL A 367 1.89 -11.58 47.05
CA VAL A 367 2.80 -12.31 47.95
C VAL A 367 2.22 -13.67 48.28
N VAL A 368 3.11 -14.63 48.51
CA VAL A 368 2.76 -15.96 49.03
C VAL A 368 3.14 -16.01 50.50
N ILE A 369 2.15 -16.22 51.36
CA ILE A 369 2.35 -16.46 52.79
C ILE A 369 2.35 -17.97 52.96
N LYS A 370 3.39 -18.50 53.59
CA LYS A 370 3.58 -19.94 53.82
C LYS A 370 3.18 -20.33 55.23
#